data_AF-A0A0Q1C5M8-F1
#
_entry.id   AF-A0A0Q1C5M8-F1
#
_cell.length_a   1.000
_cell.length_b   1.000
_cell.length_c   1.000
_cell.angle_alpha   90.00
_cell.angle_beta   90.00
_cell.angle_gamma   90.00
#
_symmetry.space_group_name_H-M   'P 1'
#
loop_
_entity.id
_entity.type
_entity.pdbx_description
1 polymer ?
#
loop_
_entity_poly.entity_id
_entity_poly.type
_entity_poly.pdbx_seq_one_letter_code
_entity_poly.pdbx_strand_id
1 'polypeptide(L)'
;MKIKFRDVSSGIVEARGIVEIVPGMFINEITIIKKDGNIKVELPQKSFKGKDDRMHYLNILTFENENKETIWKMEIKEEYFNWRKNNKKVLVYEP
;
A
#
# COMPACT_ATOMS: atom_id res chain seq x y z
N MET A 1 10.15 5.35 -8.71
CA MET A 1 9.82 5.97 -7.39
C MET A 1 10.68 5.32 -6.31
N LYS A 2 11.07 6.00 -5.23
CA LYS A 2 11.74 5.32 -4.09
C LYS A 2 10.70 4.81 -3.10
N ILE A 3 10.40 3.51 -3.18
CA ILE A 3 9.50 2.82 -2.27
C ILE A 3 10.20 1.61 -1.65
N LYS A 4 10.01 1.41 -0.34
CA LYS A 4 10.46 0.22 0.38
C LYS A 4 9.23 -0.60 0.76
N PHE A 5 9.26 -1.90 0.46
CA PHE A 5 8.20 -2.82 0.82
C PHE A 5 8.63 -3.76 1.95
N ARG A 6 7.65 -4.18 2.74
CA ARG A 6 7.79 -5.22 3.77
C ARG A 6 6.62 -6.19 3.63
N ASP A 7 6.92 -7.48 3.56
CA ASP A 7 5.90 -8.53 3.56
C ASP A 7 5.07 -8.48 4.86
N VAL A 8 3.77 -8.76 4.72
CA VAL A 8 2.86 -8.93 5.85
C VAL A 8 2.31 -10.35 5.83
N SER A 9 2.21 -10.96 7.01
CA SER A 9 1.86 -12.38 7.18
C SER A 9 0.37 -12.66 7.32
N SER A 10 -0.53 -11.71 7.01
CA SER A 10 -1.96 -11.87 7.29
C SER A 10 -2.90 -11.55 6.13
N GLY A 11 -3.76 -12.52 5.81
CA GLY A 11 -4.96 -12.35 4.99
C GLY A 11 -4.67 -11.90 3.55
N ILE A 12 -5.45 -10.91 3.09
CA ILE A 12 -5.39 -10.36 1.74
C ILE A 12 -4.25 -9.34 1.53
N VAL A 13 -3.56 -8.95 2.61
CA VAL A 13 -2.47 -7.97 2.54
C VAL A 13 -1.18 -8.70 2.20
N GLU A 14 -0.57 -8.35 1.07
CA GLU A 14 0.70 -8.95 0.65
C GLU A 14 1.89 -8.20 1.25
N ALA A 15 1.86 -6.87 1.19
CA ALA A 15 2.96 -6.04 1.66
C ALA A 15 2.49 -4.65 2.10
N ARG A 16 3.29 -4.02 2.94
CA ARG A 16 3.20 -2.59 3.24
C ARG A 16 4.39 -1.85 2.64
N GLY A 17 4.13 -0.67 2.09
CA GLY A 17 5.07 0.21 1.42
C GLY A 17 5.29 1.51 2.19
N ILE A 18 6.52 2.00 2.12
CA ILE A 18 6.92 3.34 2.56
C ILE A 18 7.52 4.06 1.36
N VAL A 19 6.90 5.16 0.94
CA VAL A 19 7.30 5.96 -0.22
C VAL A 19 8.04 7.20 0.25
N GLU A 20 9.21 7.47 -0.33
CA GLU A 20 9.86 8.77 -0.22
C GLU A 20 9.38 9.66 -1.38
N ILE A 21 8.65 10.74 -1.08
CA ILE A 21 8.09 11.64 -2.10
C ILE A 21 9.06 12.77 -2.47
N VAL A 22 9.81 13.26 -1.49
CA VAL A 22 10.94 14.17 -1.63
C VAL A 22 11.99 13.79 -0.58
N PRO A 23 13.27 14.18 -0.73
CA PRO A 23 14.31 13.81 0.21
C PRO A 23 13.93 14.11 1.66
N GLY A 24 13.89 13.07 2.50
CA GLY A 24 13.54 13.17 3.92
C GLY A 24 12.04 13.22 4.25
N MET A 25 11.15 13.15 3.25
CA MET A 25 9.70 13.13 3.46
C MET A 25 9.10 11.80 3.01
N PHE A 26 8.46 11.11 3.96
CA PHE A 26 7.98 9.75 3.75
C PHE A 26 6.47 9.65 3.97
N ILE A 27 5.82 8.92 3.07
CA ILE A 27 4.43 8.47 3.22
C ILE A 27 4.48 6.99 3.63
N ASN A 28 3.94 6.72 4.82
CA ASN A 28 3.83 5.37 5.36
C ASN A 28 2.48 4.72 5.03
N GLU A 29 2.39 3.42 5.28
CA GLU A 29 1.13 2.64 5.23
C GLU A 29 0.48 2.54 3.85
N ILE A 30 1.26 2.63 2.78
CA ILE A 30 0.81 2.20 1.45
C ILE A 30 0.57 0.70 1.50
N THR A 31 -0.64 0.23 1.20
CA THR A 31 -1.00 -1.18 1.39
C THR A 31 -1.15 -1.86 0.04
N ILE A 32 -0.44 -2.98 -0.13
CA ILE A 32 -0.56 -3.84 -1.30
C ILE A 32 -1.47 -5.00 -0.92
N ILE A 33 -2.62 -5.09 -1.58
CA ILE A 33 -3.58 -6.17 -1.35
C ILE A 33 -3.68 -7.07 -2.58
N LYS A 34 -3.96 -8.35 -2.33
CA LYS A 34 -4.34 -9.32 -3.34
C LYS A 34 -5.79 -9.72 -3.12
N LYS A 35 -6.65 -9.29 -4.04
CA LYS A 35 -8.08 -9.61 -4.03
C LYS A 35 -8.48 -10.16 -5.39
N ASP A 36 -9.15 -11.32 -5.40
CA ASP A 36 -9.60 -11.98 -6.62
C ASP A 36 -8.48 -12.21 -7.64
N GLY A 37 -7.30 -12.63 -7.16
CA GLY A 37 -6.09 -12.81 -7.98
C GLY A 37 -5.41 -11.52 -8.45
N ASN A 38 -6.01 -10.36 -8.22
CA ASN A 38 -5.52 -9.06 -8.66
C ASN A 38 -4.79 -8.31 -7.53
N ILE A 39 -3.63 -7.76 -7.87
CA ILE A 39 -2.92 -6.83 -6.99
C ILE A 39 -3.55 -5.44 -7.10
N LYS A 40 -3.94 -4.86 -5.97
CA LYS A 40 -4.42 -3.49 -5.83
C LYS A 40 -3.58 -2.73 -4.81
N VAL A 41 -3.50 -1.42 -5.01
CA VAL A 41 -2.79 -0.48 -4.13
C VAL A 41 -3.83 0.35 -3.39
N GLU A 42 -3.81 0.28 -2.07
CA GLU A 42 -4.62 1.09 -1.17
C GLU A 42 -3.74 2.18 -0.54
N LEU A 43 -4.27 3.40 -0.55
CA LEU A 43 -3.59 4.56 0.02
C LEU A 43 -3.85 4.63 1.53
N PRO A 44 -3.03 5.38 2.28
CA PRO A 44 -3.15 5.45 3.73
C PRO A 44 -4.49 6.11 4.08
N GLN A 45 -5.24 5.42 4.94
CA GLN A 45 -6.52 5.87 5.45
C GLN A 45 -6.46 5.95 6.97
N LYS A 46 -7.03 7.02 7.53
CA LYS A 46 -7.20 7.17 8.97
C LYS A 46 -8.64 6.84 9.34
N SER A 47 -8.82 5.90 10.26
CA SER A 47 -10.12 5.65 10.86
C SER A 47 -10.31 6.48 12.13
N PHE A 48 -11.53 6.93 12.39
CA PHE A 48 -11.88 7.66 13.61
C PHE A 48 -13.33 7.43 13.99
N LYS A 49 -13.63 7.50 15.30
CA LYS A 49 -14.97 7.36 15.83
C LYS A 49 -15.68 8.72 15.83
N GLY A 50 -16.81 8.82 15.15
CA GLY A 50 -17.61 10.05 15.06
C GLY A 50 -18.46 10.27 16.32
N LYS A 51 -19.08 11.47 16.41
CA LYS A 51 -20.06 11.79 17.47
C LYS A 51 -21.33 10.93 17.38
N ASP A 52 -21.56 10.31 16.22
CA ASP A 52 -22.63 9.36 15.94
C ASP A 52 -22.31 7.92 16.37
N ASP A 53 -21.19 7.72 17.09
CA ASP A 53 -20.64 6.43 17.50
C ASP A 53 -20.21 5.51 16.34
N ARG A 54 -20.24 6.01 15.10
CA ARG A 54 -19.86 5.24 13.90
C ARG A 54 -18.37 5.41 13.57
N MET A 55 -17.81 4.41 12.90
CA MET A 55 -16.45 4.46 12.37
C MET A 55 -16.44 5.14 11.00
N HIS A 56 -15.68 6.21 10.89
CA HIS A 56 -15.46 6.96 9.65
C HIS A 56 -14.03 6.74 9.16
N TYR A 57 -13.83 6.85 7.85
CA TYR A 57 -12.54 6.69 7.19
C TYR A 57 -12.21 7.93 6.38
N LEU A 58 -11.00 8.45 6.55
CA LEU A 58 -10.51 9.61 5.81
C LEU A 58 -9.25 9.24 5.05
N ASN A 59 -9.22 9.56 3.75
CA ASN A 59 -8.01 9.47 2.94
C ASN A 59 -7.00 10.52 3.43
N ILE A 60 -5.77 10.09 3.73
CA ILE A 60 -4.70 10.99 4.19
C ILE A 60 -4.10 11.77 3.01
N LEU A 61 -4.19 11.19 1.80
CA LEU A 61 -3.65 11.78 0.58
C LEU A 61 -4.78 12.34 -0.28
N THR A 62 -4.54 13.49 -0.88
CA THR A 62 -5.42 14.12 -1.86
C THR A 62 -4.61 14.42 -3.11
N PHE A 63 -5.17 14.08 -4.26
CA PHE A 63 -4.59 14.35 -5.56
C PHE A 63 -5.35 15.48 -6.23
N GLU A 64 -4.67 16.14 -7.16
CA GLU A 64 -5.29 17.18 -8.00
C GLU A 64 -6.50 16.64 -8.78
N ASN A 65 -6.44 15.37 -9.20
CA ASN A 65 -7.53 14.67 -9.87
C ASN A 65 -7.34 13.14 -9.80
N GLU A 66 -8.38 12.41 -10.20
CA GLU A 66 -8.41 10.94 -10.20
C GLU A 66 -7.37 10.30 -11.14
N ASN A 67 -7.03 10.98 -12.26
CA ASN A 67 -6.03 10.47 -13.19
C ASN A 67 -4.64 10.44 -12.52
N LYS A 68 -4.28 11.48 -11.78
CA LYS A 68 -3.02 11.55 -11.03
C LYS A 68 -2.94 10.48 -9.95
N GLU A 69 -4.04 10.26 -9.21
CA GLU A 69 -4.12 9.17 -8.23
C GLU A 69 -3.94 7.80 -8.88
N THR A 70 -4.58 7.60 -10.03
CA THR A 70 -4.52 6.33 -10.77
C THR A 70 -3.11 6.04 -11.26
N ILE A 71 -2.45 7.02 -11.88
CA ILE A 71 -1.05 6.91 -12.33
C ILE A 71 -0.15 6.57 -11.15
N TRP A 72 -0.30 7.26 -10.02
CA TRP A 72 0.52 7.02 -8.84
C TRP A 72 0.35 5.61 -8.27
N LYS A 73 -0.88 5.09 -8.22
CA LYS A 73 -1.16 3.70 -7.84
C LYS A 73 -0.54 2.71 -8.83
N MET A 74 -0.56 3.01 -10.12
CA MET A 74 0.07 2.17 -11.14
C MET A 74 1.60 2.11 -10.96
N GLU A 75 2.25 3.24 -10.72
CA GLU A 75 3.69 3.31 -10.44
C GLU A 75 4.06 2.48 -9.20
N ILE A 76 3.31 2.62 -8.10
CA ILE A 76 3.52 1.81 -6.88
C ILE A 76 3.36 0.32 -7.19
N LYS A 77 2.36 -0.05 -7.99
CA LYS A 77 2.10 -1.44 -8.37
C LYS A 77 3.24 -2.01 -9.21
N GLU A 78 3.79 -1.26 -10.15
CA GLU A 78 4.96 -1.66 -10.94
C GLU A 78 6.20 -1.85 -10.08
N GLU A 79 6.47 -0.91 -9.17
CA GLU A 79 7.58 -1.02 -8.22
C GLU A 79 7.42 -2.24 -7.30
N TYR A 80 6.20 -2.54 -6.87
CA TYR A 80 5.91 -3.75 -6.11
C TYR A 80 6.25 -5.00 -6.91
N PHE A 81 5.83 -5.10 -8.17
CA PHE A 81 6.18 -6.25 -9.01
C PHE A 81 7.69 -6.38 -9.22
N ASN A 82 8.41 -5.27 -9.40
CA ASN A 82 9.85 -5.28 -9.54
C ASN A 82 10.55 -5.74 -8.26
N TRP A 83 10.12 -5.23 -7.10
CA TRP A 83 10.58 -5.70 -5.80
C TRP A 83 10.31 -7.19 -5.62
N ARG A 84 9.13 -7.65 -6.03
CA ARG A 84 8.67 -9.02 -5.85
C ARG A 84 9.45 -10.06 -6.66
N LYS A 85 10.00 -9.68 -7.81
CA LYS A 85 10.92 -10.54 -8.58
C LYS A 85 12.16 -10.92 -7.78
N ASN A 86 12.65 -10.00 -6.96
CA ASN A 86 13.85 -10.17 -6.13
C ASN A 86 13.55 -10.68 -4.72
N ASN A 87 12.31 -10.53 -4.24
CA ASN A 87 11.88 -10.87 -2.89
C ASN A 87 10.74 -11.90 -2.96
N LYS A 88 11.08 -13.16 -3.26
CA LYS A 88 10.11 -14.25 -3.27
C LYS A 88 9.63 -14.52 -1.84
N LYS A 89 8.31 -14.62 -1.63
CA LYS A 89 7.72 -15.14 -0.37
C LYS A 89 8.01 -16.61 -0.36
N VAL A 90 9.08 -16.97 0.32
CA VAL A 90 9.40 -18.34 0.62
C VAL A 90 8.47 -18.74 1.75
N LEU A 91 7.58 -19.69 1.49
CA LEU A 91 6.89 -20.40 2.56
C LEU A 91 7.92 -21.31 3.19
N VAL A 92 8.48 -20.88 4.32
CA VAL A 92 9.32 -21.77 5.14
C VAL A 92 8.35 -22.72 5.82
N TYR A 93 8.30 -23.97 5.36
CA TYR A 93 7.72 -25.05 6.15
C TYR A 93 8.66 -25.29 7.32
N GLU A 94 8.20 -25.02 8.54
CA GLU A 94 8.87 -25.56 9.72
C GLU A 94 8.69 -27.10 9.69
N PRO A 95 9.78 -27.88 9.78
CA PRO A 95 9.73 -29.34 9.70
C PRO A 95 9.07 -29.98 10.93
#